data_AF-K9AK69-F1
#
_entry.id   AF-K9AK69-F1
#
_cell.length_a   1.000
_cell.length_b   1.000
_cell.length_c   1.000
_cell.angle_alpha   90.00
_cell.angle_beta   90.00
_cell.angle_gamma   90.00
#
_symmetry.space_group_name_H-M   'P 1'
#
loop_
_entity.id
_entity.type
_entity.pdbx_description
1 polymer ?
#
loop_
_entity_poly.entity_id
_entity_poly.type
_entity_poly.pdbx_seq_one_letter_code
_entity_poly.pdbx_strand_id
1 'polypeptide(L)'
;MTSQNEGPDFIGRVRRSNVEGPLTREDAVRNELAAIMHRVETVTRTSRHQFTAEADIHDTASMAVIRLASCFERPEIYASELVLSAEEVVEIEAAREVAVHGCRDVMDDDLLWIVVTQRIPAILGRWFARRPTG
;
A
#
# COMPACT_ATOMS: atom_id res chain seq x y z
N MET A 1 13.17 7.21 -60.15
CA MET A 1 12.26 7.65 -59.07
C MET A 1 12.28 6.58 -57.99
N THR A 2 13.16 6.73 -57.01
CA THR A 2 13.26 5.86 -55.83
C THR A 2 12.88 6.71 -54.63
N SER A 3 11.67 6.51 -54.10
CA SER A 3 11.25 7.16 -52.86
C SER A 3 11.75 6.34 -51.68
N GLN A 4 12.74 6.89 -50.98
CA GLN A 4 13.07 6.54 -49.60
C GLN A 4 11.93 7.03 -48.71
N ASN A 5 11.48 6.19 -47.77
CA ASN A 5 10.58 6.60 -46.71
C ASN A 5 11.08 5.98 -45.40
N GLU A 6 12.08 6.61 -44.79
CA GLU A 6 12.54 6.32 -43.43
C GLU A 6 11.71 7.18 -42.47
N GLY A 7 10.73 6.56 -41.80
CA GLY A 7 10.08 7.15 -40.63
C GLY A 7 11.05 7.15 -39.44
N PRO A 8 10.91 8.10 -38.49
CA PRO A 8 11.87 8.22 -37.40
C PRO A 8 11.85 6.97 -36.52
N ASP A 9 13.03 6.37 -36.37
CA ASP A 9 13.31 5.32 -35.40
C ASP A 9 12.80 5.79 -34.03
N PHE A 10 11.82 5.06 -33.51
CA PHE A 10 11.39 5.20 -32.12
C PHE A 10 12.54 4.68 -31.25
N ILE A 11 13.50 5.56 -30.92
CA ILE A 11 14.49 5.28 -29.90
C ILE A 11 13.73 5.21 -28.58
N GLY A 12 13.32 4.00 -28.23
CA GLY A 12 12.80 3.67 -26.90
C GLY A 12 13.78 4.22 -25.89
N ARG A 13 13.33 5.21 -25.11
CA ARG A 13 14.11 5.84 -24.05
C ARG A 13 14.61 4.70 -23.14
N VAL A 14 15.90 4.37 -23.25
CA VAL A 14 16.59 3.49 -22.32
C VAL A 14 16.33 4.09 -20.94
N ARG A 15 15.51 3.40 -20.13
CA ARG A 15 15.43 3.72 -18.70
C ARG A 15 16.86 3.62 -18.20
N ARG A 16 17.45 4.77 -17.84
CA ARG A 16 18.66 4.78 -17.01
C ARG A 16 18.31 3.96 -15.79
N SER A 17 18.84 2.74 -15.71
CA SER A 17 18.91 1.98 -14.49
C SER A 17 19.78 2.79 -13.54
N ASN A 18 19.14 3.55 -12.66
CA ASN A 18 19.82 4.09 -11.50
C ASN A 18 20.41 2.89 -10.76
N VAL A 19 21.71 2.97 -10.53
CA VAL A 19 22.51 1.94 -9.88
C VAL A 19 22.12 1.93 -8.40
N GLU A 20 21.16 1.09 -8.06
CA GLU A 20 21.02 0.52 -6.72
C GLU A 20 21.28 -0.97 -6.89
N GLY A 21 22.22 -1.54 -6.12
CA GLY A 21 22.38 -2.99 -6.06
C GLY A 21 21.07 -3.68 -5.65
N PRO A 22 20.98 -5.01 -5.69
CA PRO A 22 19.77 -5.69 -5.23
C PRO A 22 19.46 -5.22 -3.81
N LEU A 23 18.28 -4.59 -3.62
CA LEU A 23 17.80 -4.17 -2.31
C LEU A 23 17.87 -5.37 -1.38
N THR A 24 18.34 -5.15 -0.15
CA THR A 24 18.24 -6.21 0.84
C THR A 24 16.77 -6.52 1.08
N ARG A 25 16.48 -7.73 1.54
CA ARG A 25 15.12 -8.12 1.90
C ARG A 25 14.50 -7.13 2.89
N GLU A 26 15.30 -6.67 3.85
CA GLU A 26 14.87 -5.69 4.84
C GLU A 26 14.53 -4.33 4.22
N ASP A 27 15.34 -3.86 3.27
CA ASP A 27 15.05 -2.60 2.55
C ASP A 27 13.76 -2.71 1.75
N ALA A 28 13.52 -3.85 1.09
CA ALA A 28 12.29 -4.08 0.35
C ALA A 28 11.06 -4.05 1.27
N VAL A 29 11.13 -4.70 2.44
CA VAL A 29 10.06 -4.67 3.45
C VAL A 29 9.85 -3.25 3.97
N ARG A 30 10.93 -2.54 4.33
CA ARG A 30 10.85 -1.17 4.82
C ARG A 30 10.21 -0.24 3.80
N ASN A 31 10.62 -0.33 2.54
CA ASN A 31 10.08 0.46 1.45
C ASN A 31 8.59 0.17 1.21
N GLU A 32 8.19 -1.11 1.31
CA GLU A 32 6.79 -1.52 1.23
C GLU A 32 5.95 -0.89 2.34
N LEU A 33 6.39 -1.03 3.59
CA LEU A 33 5.67 -0.51 4.76
C LEU A 33 5.64 1.02 4.76
N ALA A 34 6.71 1.69 4.30
CA ALA A 34 6.73 3.14 4.13
C ALA A 34 5.75 3.60 3.03
N ALA A 35 5.67 2.85 1.93
CA ALA A 35 4.72 3.14 0.87
C ALA A 35 3.26 2.92 1.30
N ILE A 36 2.99 1.94 2.16
CA ILE A 36 1.66 1.73 2.77
C ILE A 36 1.35 2.90 3.72
N MET A 37 2.29 3.25 4.61
CA MET A 37 2.12 4.37 5.54
C MET A 37 1.83 5.68 4.80
N HIS A 38 2.52 5.95 3.69
CA HIS A 38 2.26 7.15 2.90
C HIS A 38 0.84 7.20 2.34
N ARG A 39 0.29 6.08 1.86
CA ARG A 39 -1.12 6.01 1.40
C ARG A 39 -2.09 6.26 2.55
N VAL A 40 -1.84 5.63 3.68
CA VAL A 40 -2.62 5.79 4.91
C VAL A 40 -2.63 7.25 5.36
N GLU A 41 -1.49 7.93 5.35
CA GLU A 41 -1.41 9.36 5.67
C GLU A 41 -2.20 10.22 4.68
N THR A 42 -2.16 9.90 3.38
CA THR A 42 -2.97 10.59 2.37
C THR A 42 -4.46 10.47 2.70
N VAL A 43 -4.95 9.27 3.01
CA VAL A 43 -6.35 9.05 3.40
C VAL A 43 -6.67 9.76 4.73
N THR A 44 -5.78 9.69 5.71
CA THR A 44 -5.97 10.30 7.05
C THR A 44 -6.04 11.84 6.99
N ARG A 45 -5.45 12.48 5.97
CA ARG A 45 -5.56 13.92 5.74
C ARG A 45 -6.91 14.34 5.13
N THR A 46 -7.74 13.38 4.71
CA THR A 46 -9.08 13.65 4.18
C THR A 46 -10.16 13.54 5.26
N SER A 47 -11.37 14.00 4.94
CA SER A 47 -12.54 13.79 5.81
C SER A 47 -13.28 12.48 5.49
N ARG A 48 -14.01 11.94 6.47
CA ARG A 48 -14.88 10.77 6.29
C ARG A 48 -15.90 10.95 5.16
N HIS A 49 -16.36 12.17 4.91
CA HIS A 49 -17.26 12.48 3.81
C HIS A 49 -16.57 12.34 2.45
N GLN A 50 -15.35 12.88 2.31
CA GLN A 50 -14.56 12.75 1.09
C GLN A 50 -14.22 11.29 0.79
N PHE A 51 -13.93 10.50 1.82
CA PHE A 51 -13.68 9.06 1.65
C PHE A 51 -14.82 8.32 0.94
N THR A 52 -16.08 8.64 1.24
CA THR A 52 -17.25 8.07 0.55
C THR A 52 -17.56 8.71 -0.80
N ALA A 53 -17.16 9.97 -1.00
CA ALA A 53 -17.54 10.73 -2.17
C ALA A 53 -16.51 10.66 -3.31
N GLU A 54 -15.23 10.44 -2.97
CA GLU A 54 -14.10 10.50 -3.89
C GLU A 54 -13.50 9.10 -4.09
N ALA A 55 -13.70 8.55 -5.29
CA ALA A 55 -13.20 7.22 -5.66
C ALA A 55 -11.67 7.09 -5.48
N ASP A 56 -10.90 8.13 -5.81
CA ASP A 56 -9.44 8.11 -5.68
C ASP A 56 -8.96 7.91 -4.23
N ILE A 57 -9.69 8.45 -3.26
CA ILE A 57 -9.38 8.31 -1.82
C ILE A 57 -9.73 6.90 -1.36
N HIS A 58 -10.88 6.37 -1.80
CA HIS A 58 -11.31 5.01 -1.52
C HIS A 58 -10.33 3.97 -2.12
N ASP A 59 -9.92 4.16 -3.37
CA ASP A 59 -8.94 3.30 -4.04
C ASP A 59 -7.59 3.33 -3.33
N THR A 60 -7.15 4.51 -2.88
CA THR A 60 -5.91 4.66 -2.11
C THR A 60 -5.96 3.87 -0.80
N ALA A 61 -7.11 3.91 -0.11
CA ALA A 61 -7.34 3.16 1.12
C ALA A 61 -7.39 1.65 0.87
N SER A 62 -8.15 1.21 -0.13
CA SER A 62 -8.25 -0.18 -0.56
C SER A 62 -6.88 -0.77 -0.90
N MET A 63 -6.07 -0.03 -1.66
CA MET A 63 -4.69 -0.42 -1.99
C MET A 63 -3.80 -0.53 -0.75
N ALA A 64 -3.95 0.36 0.24
CA ALA A 64 -3.18 0.28 1.48
C ALA A 64 -3.51 -0.99 2.28
N VAL A 65 -4.79 -1.33 2.42
CA VAL A 65 -5.23 -2.54 3.13
C VAL A 65 -4.79 -3.81 2.41
N ILE A 66 -5.06 -3.91 1.10
CA ILE A 66 -4.70 -5.10 0.32
C ILE A 66 -3.21 -5.38 0.42
N ARG A 67 -2.36 -4.36 0.24
CA ARG A 67 -0.90 -4.52 0.32
C ARG A 67 -0.43 -4.90 1.72
N LEU A 68 -1.02 -4.31 2.76
CA LEU A 68 -0.69 -4.69 4.13
C LEU A 68 -1.07 -6.14 4.41
N ALA A 69 -2.27 -6.56 4.02
CA ALA A 69 -2.73 -7.93 4.23
C ALA A 69 -1.86 -8.94 3.47
N SER A 70 -1.44 -8.63 2.23
CA SER A 70 -0.49 -9.45 1.48
C SER A 70 0.90 -9.55 2.13
N CYS A 71 1.26 -8.65 3.05
CA CYS A 71 2.45 -8.82 3.86
C CYS A 71 2.28 -9.98 4.87
N PHE A 72 1.08 -10.20 5.40
CA PHE A 72 0.81 -11.27 6.37
C PHE A 72 0.69 -12.64 5.73
N GLU A 73 0.24 -12.71 4.48
CA GLU A 73 0.23 -13.93 3.66
C GLU A 73 1.65 -14.48 3.39
N ARG A 74 2.69 -13.68 3.67
CA ARG A 74 4.10 -14.01 3.44
C ARG A 74 4.89 -13.97 4.75
N PRO A 75 4.54 -14.82 5.73
CA PRO A 75 5.16 -14.80 7.06
C PRO A 75 6.68 -14.99 7.00
N GLU A 76 7.21 -15.75 6.04
CA GLU A 76 8.65 -15.91 5.83
C GLU A 76 9.39 -14.62 5.45
N ILE A 77 8.67 -13.55 5.11
CA ILE A 77 9.19 -12.21 4.79
C ILE A 77 8.87 -11.20 5.89
N TYR A 78 7.68 -11.29 6.52
CA TYR A 78 7.18 -10.26 7.43
C TYR A 78 6.89 -10.73 8.86
N ALA A 79 6.91 -12.03 9.16
CA ALA A 79 6.51 -12.55 10.48
C ALA A 79 7.48 -12.19 11.61
N SER A 80 8.76 -11.95 11.30
CA SER A 80 9.71 -11.43 12.29
C SER A 80 9.57 -9.91 12.54
N GLU A 81 8.75 -9.23 11.74
CA GLU A 81 8.72 -7.77 11.62
C GLU A 81 7.45 -7.18 12.25
N LEU A 82 6.27 -7.67 11.84
CA LEU A 82 4.96 -7.13 12.23
C LEU A 82 4.30 -7.99 13.31
N VAL A 83 4.49 -7.59 14.57
CA VAL A 83 3.76 -8.18 15.72
C VAL A 83 2.34 -7.61 15.77
N LEU A 84 1.37 -8.47 15.46
CA LEU A 84 -0.06 -8.18 15.51
C LEU A 84 -0.74 -9.05 16.55
N SER A 85 -1.78 -8.50 17.17
CA SER A 85 -2.76 -9.28 17.91
C SER A 85 -3.69 -10.05 16.96
N ALA A 86 -4.34 -11.10 17.46
CA ALA A 86 -5.32 -11.85 16.67
C ALA A 86 -6.50 -10.97 16.21
N GLU A 87 -6.90 -9.98 17.02
CA GLU A 87 -7.94 -9.01 16.68
C GLU A 87 -7.51 -8.14 15.49
N GLU A 88 -6.29 -7.60 15.52
CA GLU A 88 -5.78 -6.77 14.41
C GLU A 88 -5.69 -7.57 13.09
N VAL A 89 -5.35 -8.87 13.15
CA VAL A 89 -5.35 -9.72 11.96
C VAL A 89 -6.76 -9.85 11.38
N VAL A 90 -7.75 -10.17 12.23
CA VAL A 90 -9.15 -10.33 11.79
C VAL A 90 -9.70 -9.02 11.21
N GLU A 91 -9.42 -7.88 11.83
CA GLU A 91 -9.88 -6.57 11.32
C GLU A 91 -9.26 -6.24 9.96
N ILE A 92 -7.97 -6.53 9.75
CA ILE A 92 -7.30 -6.26 8.47
C ILE A 92 -7.78 -7.22 7.38
N GLU A 93 -7.98 -8.50 7.70
CA GLU A 93 -8.55 -9.47 6.76
C GLU A 93 -9.98 -9.06 6.36
N ALA A 94 -10.82 -8.67 7.32
CA ALA A 94 -12.17 -8.19 7.03
C ALA A 94 -12.17 -6.94 6.12
N ALA A 95 -11.32 -5.96 6.42
CA ALA A 95 -11.18 -4.78 5.56
C ALA A 95 -10.61 -5.10 4.18
N ARG A 96 -9.72 -6.10 4.06
CA ARG A 96 -9.22 -6.58 2.77
C ARG A 96 -10.35 -7.19 1.94
N GLU A 97 -11.20 -8.02 2.55
CA GLU A 97 -12.34 -8.62 1.86
C GLU A 97 -13.31 -7.55 1.33
N VAL A 98 -13.55 -6.50 2.11
CA VAL A 98 -14.30 -5.30 1.67
C VAL A 98 -13.59 -4.61 0.50
N ALA A 99 -12.29 -4.34 0.62
CA ALA A 99 -11.51 -3.66 -0.43
C ALA A 99 -11.45 -4.46 -1.74
N VAL A 100 -11.39 -5.79 -1.68
CA VAL A 100 -11.32 -6.68 -2.85
C VAL A 100 -12.67 -6.79 -3.55
N HIS A 101 -13.76 -6.92 -2.80
CA HIS A 101 -15.09 -7.18 -3.35
C HIS A 101 -15.93 -5.90 -3.52
N GLY A 102 -15.44 -4.77 -3.03
CA GLY A 102 -16.16 -3.51 -2.93
C GLY A 102 -17.07 -3.46 -1.71
N CYS A 103 -17.28 -2.24 -1.21
CA CYS A 103 -18.23 -1.96 -0.14
C CYS A 103 -19.66 -2.18 -0.63
N ARG A 104 -20.43 -2.98 0.09
CA ARG A 104 -21.83 -3.29 -0.22
C ARG A 104 -22.78 -2.34 0.49
N ASP A 105 -22.35 -1.77 1.61
CA ASP A 105 -23.08 -0.79 2.40
C ASP A 105 -22.16 0.19 3.14
N VAL A 106 -22.76 1.07 3.95
CA VAL A 106 -22.05 2.11 4.72
C VAL A 106 -21.19 1.51 5.83
N MET A 107 -21.55 0.35 6.38
CA MET A 107 -20.80 -0.32 7.43
C MET A 107 -19.47 -0.86 6.89
N ASP A 108 -19.46 -1.35 5.65
CA ASP A 108 -18.23 -1.73 4.95
C ASP A 108 -17.28 -0.54 4.77
N ASP A 109 -17.81 0.64 4.38
CA ASP A 109 -17.03 1.87 4.29
C ASP A 109 -16.50 2.34 5.65
N ASP A 110 -17.29 2.20 6.72
CA ASP A 110 -16.87 2.54 8.07
C ASP A 110 -15.76 1.61 8.58
N LEU A 111 -15.86 0.31 8.31
CA LEU A 111 -14.81 -0.65 8.64
C LEU A 111 -13.51 -0.29 7.91
N LEU A 112 -13.59 -0.07 6.59
CA LEU A 112 -12.41 0.27 5.79
C LEU A 112 -11.78 1.59 6.26
N TRP A 113 -12.60 2.59 6.55
CA TRP A 113 -12.16 3.87 7.11
C TRP A 113 -11.42 3.70 8.44
N ILE A 114 -12.02 2.98 9.41
CA ILE A 114 -11.42 2.77 10.74
C ILE A 114 -10.09 2.03 10.63
N VAL A 115 -10.06 0.94 9.84
CA VAL A 115 -8.83 0.16 9.68
C VAL A 115 -7.72 1.01 9.08
N VAL A 116 -8.01 1.76 8.02
CA VAL A 116 -6.99 2.58 7.34
C VAL A 116 -6.55 3.77 8.17
N THR A 117 -7.45 4.45 8.87
CA THR A 117 -7.12 5.71 9.56
C THR A 117 -6.71 5.55 11.01
N GLN A 118 -6.95 4.38 11.62
CA GLN A 118 -6.65 4.15 13.04
C GLN A 118 -5.74 2.92 13.23
N ARG A 119 -6.14 1.76 12.70
CA ARG A 119 -5.46 0.49 12.98
C ARG A 119 -4.11 0.39 12.27
N ILE A 120 -4.07 0.62 10.96
CA ILE A 120 -2.83 0.55 10.18
C ILE A 120 -1.78 1.55 10.68
N PRO A 121 -2.08 2.84 10.92
CA PRO A 121 -1.10 3.77 11.48
C PRO A 121 -0.54 3.30 12.82
N ALA A 122 -1.37 2.75 13.70
CA ALA A 122 -0.93 2.24 14.99
C ALA A 122 0.05 1.05 14.83
N ILE A 123 -0.27 0.11 13.93
CA ILE A 123 0.57 -1.05 13.63
C ILE A 123 1.92 -0.62 13.05
N LEU A 124 1.90 0.19 12.00
CA LEU A 124 3.11 0.65 11.31
C LEU A 124 3.93 1.58 12.20
N GLY A 125 3.29 2.43 13.00
CA GLY A 125 3.95 3.28 13.99
C GLY A 125 4.76 2.46 15.00
N ARG A 126 4.20 1.36 15.51
CA ARG A 126 4.95 0.42 16.39
C ARG A 126 6.13 -0.22 15.66
N TRP A 127 5.98 -0.54 14.38
CA TRP A 127 7.06 -1.12 13.58
C TRP A 127 8.23 -0.13 13.41
N PHE A 128 7.95 1.08 12.92
CA PHE A 128 8.97 2.11 12.70
C PHE A 128 9.65 2.55 14.00
N ALA A 129 8.91 2.63 15.12
CA ALA A 129 9.50 2.97 16.42
C ALA A 129 10.49 1.93 16.93
N ARG A 130 10.30 0.64 16.63
CA ARG A 130 11.24 -0.44 17.01
C ARG A 130 12.55 -0.41 16.24
N ARG A 131 12.57 0.21 15.05
CA ARG A 131 13.75 0.28 14.18
C ARG A 131 14.08 1.73 13.83
N PRO A 132 14.66 2.49 14.78
CA PRO A 132 15.19 3.81 14.46
C PRO A 132 16.14 3.68 13.27
N THR A 133 15.89 4.50 12.26
CA THR A 133 16.78 4.68 11.11
C THR A 133 18.18 5.00 11.65
N GLY A 134 19.12 4.07 11.45
CA GLY A 134 20.55 4.34 11.60
C GLY A 134 21.04 5.26 10.49
#